data_AF-A0A518CZB0-F1
#
_entry.id   AF-A0A518CZB0-F1
#
_cell.length_a   1.000
_cell.length_b   1.000
_cell.length_c   1.000
_cell.angle_alpha   90.00
_cell.angle_beta   90.00
_cell.angle_gamma   90.00
#
_symmetry.space_group_name_H-M   'P 1'
#
loop_
_entity.id
_entity.type
_entity.pdbx_description
1 polymer ?
#
loop_
_entity_poly.entity_id
_entity_poly.type
_entity_poly.pdbx_seq_one_letter_code
_entity_poly.pdbx_strand_id
1 'polypeptide(L)'
;MSASSFGSFLLGSVSLLALASPALADGREPGSVLVYPYQRSALQLQSPDGKGQEELIGVPVFNVVSVTNTNRAGAGSTDVHFQYVNVSDSISPFLFADCTIADRVETLTPADTLSVLTNCHNSAAFAEGYLVVSAMNPNEIDTYWSFNHLIGSIQIISAMGGMYSLNAIPFVAEGLEGLDTDLNNNGARDFDGLEYEELADELYIDSFIGTIPGELILISLTGGNYLTNVKFIIFNDDEFQLSGEYWFACWSRTDLSEISGFFTQLGLKTTVTDARELDTNCDGIGETETGWAIVRPMTSLSITSPNIANPAVLGALTNDVAPWMNARLLWESVAKQDNGRFPAAD
;
A
#
# COMPACT_ATOMS: atom_id res chain seq x y z
N MET A 1 -83.18 7.14 24.95
CA MET A 1 -82.06 7.89 25.55
C MET A 1 -80.80 7.09 25.26
N SER A 2 -80.13 7.39 24.15
CA SER A 2 -78.86 8.14 24.12
C SER A 2 -77.70 7.39 24.78
N ALA A 3 -76.80 6.81 23.99
CA ALA A 3 -75.47 7.39 23.72
C ALA A 3 -74.55 6.37 23.02
N SER A 4 -73.83 6.88 22.03
CA SER A 4 -72.78 6.23 21.26
C SER A 4 -71.52 5.93 22.09
N SER A 5 -70.76 4.91 21.70
CA SER A 5 -69.32 4.86 21.98
C SER A 5 -68.57 4.27 20.77
N PHE A 6 -67.76 5.14 20.17
CA PHE A 6 -66.64 4.83 19.29
C PHE A 6 -65.43 4.45 20.15
N GLY A 7 -64.61 3.50 19.68
CA GLY A 7 -63.28 3.21 20.24
C GLY A 7 -62.47 2.32 19.30
N SER A 8 -61.76 2.94 18.36
CA SER A 8 -60.29 2.98 18.28
C SER A 8 -59.62 1.78 17.59
N PHE A 9 -59.32 1.98 16.30
CA PHE A 9 -58.33 1.22 15.55
C PHE A 9 -56.93 1.55 16.07
N LEU A 10 -56.19 0.55 16.54
CA LEU A 10 -54.74 0.60 16.75
C LEU A 10 -54.05 0.30 15.41
N LEU A 11 -53.54 1.35 14.76
CA LEU A 11 -52.54 1.23 13.69
C LEU A 11 -51.18 1.02 14.35
N GLY A 12 -50.61 -0.18 14.20
CA GLY A 12 -49.23 -0.48 14.55
C GLY A 12 -48.29 0.04 13.48
N SER A 13 -47.53 1.09 13.81
CA SER A 13 -46.41 1.58 13.03
C SER A 13 -45.20 0.65 13.23
N VAL A 14 -44.82 -0.07 12.18
CA VAL A 14 -43.55 -0.79 12.11
C VAL A 14 -42.48 0.23 11.70
N SER A 15 -41.67 0.66 12.66
CA SER A 15 -40.47 1.46 12.38
C SER A 15 -39.39 0.55 11.81
N LEU A 16 -39.14 0.67 10.51
CA LEU A 16 -37.93 0.16 9.86
C LEU A 16 -36.73 0.97 10.36
N LEU A 17 -35.95 0.40 11.28
CA LEU A 17 -34.60 0.84 11.60
C LEU A 17 -33.71 0.53 10.40
N ALA A 18 -33.48 1.54 9.56
CA ALA A 18 -32.41 1.50 8.58
C ALA A 18 -31.08 1.49 9.35
N LEU A 19 -30.40 0.34 9.32
CA LEU A 19 -28.99 0.23 9.68
C LEU A 19 -28.19 0.92 8.58
N ALA A 20 -27.98 2.23 8.70
CA ALA A 20 -26.93 2.89 7.95
C ALA A 20 -25.61 2.43 8.57
N SER A 21 -24.77 1.74 7.79
CA SER A 21 -23.38 1.50 8.16
C SER A 21 -22.74 2.86 8.46
N PRO A 22 -22.03 3.04 9.59
CA PRO A 22 -21.21 4.23 9.74
C PRO A 22 -20.20 4.23 8.59
N ALA A 23 -20.29 5.21 7.70
CA ALA A 23 -19.16 5.54 6.86
C ALA A 23 -18.04 5.98 7.81
N LEU A 24 -17.01 5.15 7.96
CA LEU A 24 -15.79 5.49 8.69
C LEU A 24 -15.17 6.69 7.96
N ALA A 25 -15.41 7.88 8.51
CA ALA A 25 -14.73 9.11 8.15
C ALA A 25 -13.50 9.34 9.05
N ASP A 26 -13.04 8.31 9.76
CA ASP A 26 -11.81 8.37 10.53
C ASP A 26 -10.64 8.45 9.54
N GLY A 27 -9.77 9.42 9.78
CA GLY A 27 -8.51 9.53 9.06
C GLY A 27 -7.61 8.35 9.38
N ARG A 28 -6.46 8.29 8.72
CA ARG A 28 -5.43 7.30 9.09
C ARG A 28 -4.90 7.63 10.48
N GLU A 29 -5.21 6.79 11.45
CA GLU A 29 -4.71 6.91 12.81
C GLU A 29 -3.23 6.51 12.88
N PRO A 30 -2.45 7.04 13.85
CA PRO A 30 -1.11 6.56 14.11
C PRO A 30 -1.09 5.06 14.44
N GLY A 31 -0.07 4.36 13.93
CA GLY A 31 0.09 2.92 14.12
C GLY A 31 1.28 2.56 14.99
N SER A 32 1.39 1.26 15.30
CA SER A 32 2.61 0.65 15.86
C SER A 32 3.55 0.14 14.77
N VAL A 33 3.00 -0.14 13.59
CA VAL A 33 3.75 -0.54 12.40
C VAL A 33 3.42 0.41 11.26
N LEU A 34 4.42 0.78 10.47
CA LEU A 34 4.30 1.62 9.28
C LEU A 34 4.84 0.85 8.09
N VAL A 35 4.05 0.70 7.03
CA VAL A 35 4.49 0.12 5.75
C VAL A 35 4.63 1.25 4.73
N TYR A 36 5.84 1.44 4.22
CA TYR A 36 6.16 2.37 3.14
C TYR A 36 6.21 1.57 1.84
N PRO A 37 5.28 1.76 0.89
CA PRO A 37 5.17 0.87 -0.26
C PRO A 37 6.36 0.88 -1.21
N TYR A 38 7.14 1.95 -1.16
CA TYR A 38 8.24 2.17 -2.08
C TYR A 38 9.43 2.79 -1.36
N GLN A 39 10.61 2.25 -1.62
CA GLN A 39 11.89 2.84 -1.29
C GLN A 39 12.89 2.53 -2.41
N ARG A 40 13.85 3.44 -2.59
CA ARG A 40 14.96 3.30 -3.53
C ARG A 40 16.23 3.88 -2.92
N SER A 41 17.22 3.01 -2.72
CA SER A 41 18.54 3.32 -2.14
C SER A 41 19.61 3.56 -3.22
N ALA A 42 19.24 4.18 -4.34
CA ALA A 42 20.13 4.50 -5.46
C ALA A 42 20.16 6.01 -5.75
N LEU A 43 21.33 6.65 -5.64
CA LEU A 43 21.59 7.94 -6.28
C LEU A 43 22.29 7.66 -7.62
N GLN A 44 21.53 7.34 -8.67
CA GLN A 44 22.12 7.01 -9.97
C GLN A 44 22.52 8.29 -10.72
N LEU A 45 23.68 8.86 -10.35
CA LEU A 45 24.29 9.95 -11.11
C LEU A 45 24.94 9.36 -12.37
N GLN A 46 24.46 9.78 -13.52
CA GLN A 46 25.02 9.46 -14.83
C GLN A 46 26.50 9.88 -14.89
N SER A 47 27.40 8.96 -15.21
CA SER A 47 28.82 9.31 -15.42
C SER A 47 28.96 10.25 -16.64
N PRO A 48 29.66 11.39 -16.54
CA PRO A 48 29.80 12.34 -17.65
C PRO A 48 30.59 11.80 -18.86
N ASP A 49 31.26 10.65 -18.74
CA ASP A 49 32.21 10.14 -19.72
C ASP A 49 31.68 8.99 -20.60
N GLY A 50 30.41 8.59 -20.44
CA GLY A 50 29.71 7.72 -21.41
C GLY A 50 30.38 6.37 -21.68
N LYS A 51 31.24 5.89 -20.77
CA LYS A 51 32.05 4.66 -20.95
C LYS A 51 31.78 3.58 -19.89
N GLY A 52 30.56 3.53 -19.39
CA GLY A 52 30.00 2.38 -18.67
C GLY A 52 28.56 2.20 -19.11
N GLN A 53 28.31 1.29 -20.05
CA GLN A 53 26.96 0.92 -20.45
C GLN A 53 26.33 0.06 -19.35
N GLU A 54 25.63 0.71 -18.44
CA GLU A 54 24.38 0.16 -17.91
C GLU A 54 23.28 1.14 -18.32
N GLU A 55 22.28 0.60 -18.99
CA GLU A 55 21.21 1.33 -19.65
C GLU A 55 20.36 2.05 -18.60
N LEU A 56 20.54 3.36 -18.51
CA LEU A 56 19.80 4.26 -17.63
C LEU A 56 18.40 4.52 -18.18
N ILE A 57 17.42 3.73 -17.74
CA ILE A 57 16.00 4.03 -17.93
C ILE A 57 15.48 4.61 -16.61
N GLY A 58 15.82 5.87 -16.29
CA GLY A 58 15.28 6.52 -15.10
C GLY A 58 15.92 7.87 -14.77
N VAL A 59 15.10 8.81 -14.29
CA VAL A 59 15.58 10.08 -13.73
C VAL A 59 16.17 9.81 -12.34
N PRO A 60 17.33 10.38 -11.97
CA PRO A 60 17.86 10.19 -10.62
C PRO A 60 16.86 10.75 -9.60
N VAL A 61 16.31 9.87 -8.77
CA VAL A 61 15.49 10.21 -7.62
C VAL A 61 16.24 9.86 -6.34
N PHE A 62 15.99 10.59 -5.27
CA PHE A 62 16.39 10.18 -3.93
C PHE A 62 15.21 10.23 -2.98
N ASN A 63 15.20 9.28 -2.04
CA ASN A 63 14.09 9.11 -1.12
C ASN A 63 14.49 9.51 0.30
N VAL A 64 13.70 10.40 0.90
CA VAL A 64 13.79 10.75 2.33
C VAL A 64 12.64 10.07 3.05
N VAL A 65 12.96 9.14 3.95
CA VAL A 65 11.96 8.50 4.82
C VAL A 65 11.91 9.27 6.13
N SER A 66 10.70 9.57 6.59
CA SER A 66 10.45 10.19 7.89
C SER A 66 9.52 9.34 8.74
N VAL A 67 9.89 9.14 10.01
CA VAL A 67 9.09 8.50 11.05
C VAL A 67 8.96 9.48 12.21
N THR A 68 7.74 9.70 12.69
CA THR A 68 7.45 10.62 13.78
C THR A 68 6.74 9.90 14.91
N ASN A 69 7.26 10.06 16.12
CA ASN A 69 6.58 9.68 17.35
C ASN A 69 5.66 10.83 17.78
N THR A 70 4.36 10.62 17.68
CA THR A 70 3.34 11.62 18.04
C THR A 70 3.06 11.67 19.55
N ASN A 71 3.54 10.68 20.32
CA ASN A 71 3.37 10.64 21.76
C ASN A 71 4.15 11.78 22.42
N ARG A 72 3.46 12.63 23.18
CA ARG A 72 4.07 13.79 23.88
C ARG A 72 4.35 13.53 25.34
N ALA A 73 3.99 12.37 25.86
CA ALA A 73 4.19 12.01 27.26
C ALA A 73 5.67 11.72 27.53
N GLY A 74 6.21 12.19 28.66
CA GLY A 74 7.64 12.06 28.98
C GLY A 74 8.18 10.64 29.17
N ALA A 75 7.31 9.62 29.17
CA ALA A 75 7.67 8.20 29.19
C ALA A 75 7.42 7.49 27.83
N GLY A 76 7.05 8.23 26.78
CA GLY A 76 6.65 7.69 25.48
C GLY A 76 7.80 7.53 24.47
N SER A 77 9.02 7.25 24.93
CA SER A 77 10.09 6.88 23.99
C SER A 77 9.83 5.48 23.45
N THR A 78 10.21 5.23 22.20
CA THR A 78 10.17 3.91 21.58
C THR A 78 11.43 3.71 20.75
N ASP A 79 11.90 2.47 20.67
CA ASP A 79 12.78 2.10 19.57
C ASP A 79 11.92 1.86 18.32
N VAL A 80 12.48 2.12 17.15
CA VAL A 80 11.86 1.88 15.85
C VAL A 80 12.77 1.03 14.99
N HIS A 81 12.25 -0.11 14.55
CA HIS A 81 12.95 -1.07 13.74
C HIS A 81 12.61 -0.87 12.26
N PHE A 82 13.54 -0.33 11.50
CA PHE A 82 13.47 -0.19 10.06
C PHE A 82 13.95 -1.47 9.40
N GLN A 83 13.09 -2.04 8.57
CA GLN A 83 13.37 -3.25 7.80
C GLN A 83 13.20 -2.96 6.32
N TYR A 84 14.33 -2.72 5.66
CA TYR A 84 14.37 -2.50 4.22
C TYR A 84 14.24 -3.84 3.52
N VAL A 85 13.12 -4.07 2.86
CA VAL A 85 12.93 -5.24 2.01
C VAL A 85 13.43 -4.87 0.62
N ASN A 86 14.63 -5.34 0.31
CA ASN A 86 15.36 -5.07 -0.91
C ASN A 86 15.08 -6.18 -1.92
N VAL A 87 14.46 -5.82 -3.02
CA VAL A 87 14.13 -6.72 -4.11
C VAL A 87 15.26 -6.69 -5.13
N SER A 88 15.70 -7.88 -5.53
CA SER A 88 16.58 -8.04 -6.68
C SER A 88 15.93 -8.94 -7.73
N ASP A 89 16.19 -8.62 -8.99
CA ASP A 89 15.74 -9.45 -10.10
C ASP A 89 16.30 -10.86 -9.94
N SER A 90 15.43 -11.84 -10.11
CA SER A 90 15.86 -13.22 -10.10
C SER A 90 16.74 -13.50 -11.31
N ILE A 91 17.92 -14.08 -11.08
CA ILE A 91 18.81 -14.60 -12.13
C ILE A 91 18.18 -15.74 -12.96
N SER A 92 16.97 -16.20 -12.61
CA SER A 92 16.25 -17.24 -13.35
C SER A 92 14.76 -16.89 -13.50
N PRO A 93 14.16 -17.07 -14.69
CA PRO A 93 12.72 -16.86 -14.91
C PRO A 93 11.83 -17.87 -14.15
N PHE A 94 12.42 -18.84 -13.44
CA PHE A 94 11.73 -19.86 -12.65
C PHE A 94 11.92 -19.70 -11.14
N LEU A 95 12.69 -18.70 -10.69
CA LEU A 95 12.89 -18.41 -9.28
C LEU A 95 12.17 -17.11 -8.93
N PHE A 96 11.55 -17.08 -7.75
CA PHE A 96 10.88 -15.89 -7.22
C PHE A 96 11.88 -14.73 -7.12
N ALA A 97 11.37 -13.49 -7.13
CA ALA A 97 12.19 -12.34 -6.79
C ALA A 97 12.82 -12.55 -5.41
N ASP A 98 14.10 -12.20 -5.27
CA ASP A 98 14.81 -12.36 -3.99
C ASP A 98 14.60 -11.11 -3.14
N CYS A 99 13.96 -11.28 -1.99
CA CYS A 99 13.64 -10.23 -1.03
C CYS A 99 14.56 -10.35 0.18
N THR A 100 15.63 -9.58 0.15
CA THR A 100 16.62 -9.55 1.23
C THR A 100 16.29 -8.42 2.22
N ILE A 101 16.36 -8.71 3.51
CA ILE A 101 16.06 -7.74 4.55
C ILE A 101 17.35 -7.11 5.06
N ALA A 102 17.37 -5.77 5.15
CA ALA A 102 18.42 -5.04 5.84
C ALA A 102 17.81 -4.22 6.98
N ASP A 103 18.30 -4.46 8.20
CA ASP A 103 17.72 -3.92 9.42
C ASP A 103 18.52 -2.75 10.02
N ARG A 104 17.79 -1.80 10.61
CA ARG A 104 18.30 -0.67 11.40
C ARG A 104 17.37 -0.40 12.57
N VAL A 105 17.92 -0.13 13.74
CA VAL A 105 17.14 0.28 14.91
C VAL A 105 17.57 1.68 15.32
N GLU A 106 16.59 2.54 15.52
CA GLU A 106 16.80 3.93 15.94
C GLU A 106 15.86 4.23 17.11
N THR A 107 16.22 5.17 17.98
CA THR A 107 15.37 5.56 19.11
C THR A 107 14.64 6.87 18.81
N LEU A 108 13.33 6.90 19.01
CA LEU A 108 12.52 8.12 18.98
C LEU A 108 12.10 8.53 20.38
N THR A 109 12.46 9.75 20.76
CA THR A 109 11.97 10.36 21.99
C THR A 109 10.52 10.88 21.80
N PRO A 110 9.81 11.27 22.88
CA PRO A 110 8.48 11.85 22.76
C PRO A 110 8.48 13.10 21.87
N ALA A 111 7.50 13.20 20.95
CA ALA A 111 7.34 14.29 19.98
C ALA A 111 8.53 14.49 19.03
N ASP A 112 9.23 13.39 18.70
CA ASP A 112 10.44 13.39 17.89
C ASP A 112 10.16 12.88 16.46
N THR A 113 10.98 13.33 15.51
CA THR A 113 10.93 12.92 14.11
C THR A 113 12.34 12.58 13.63
N LEU A 114 12.53 11.33 13.22
CA LEU A 114 13.70 10.92 12.47
C LEU A 114 13.43 11.06 10.98
N SER A 115 14.35 11.66 10.24
CA SER A 115 14.33 11.70 8.77
C SER A 115 15.67 11.27 8.21
N VAL A 116 15.66 10.28 7.33
CA VAL A 116 16.87 9.66 6.79
C VAL A 116 16.82 9.57 5.28
N LEU A 117 17.99 9.74 4.67
CA LEU A 117 18.18 9.35 3.27
C LEU A 117 18.31 7.83 3.20
N THR A 118 17.45 7.21 2.41
CA THR A 118 17.41 5.74 2.23
C THR A 118 18.75 5.17 1.77
N ASN A 119 19.50 5.88 0.93
CA ASN A 119 20.84 5.46 0.47
C ASN A 119 21.93 5.49 1.56
N CYS A 120 21.71 6.22 2.66
CA CYS A 120 22.64 6.28 3.80
C CYS A 120 22.22 5.32 4.90
N HIS A 121 20.92 5.08 5.05
CA HIS A 121 20.35 4.28 6.13
C HIS A 121 20.29 2.79 5.77
N ASN A 122 19.86 2.46 4.55
CA ASN A 122 19.87 1.10 4.02
C ASN A 122 21.30 0.71 3.61
N SER A 123 21.79 -0.43 4.10
CA SER A 123 23.13 -0.93 3.72
C SER A 123 23.20 -1.53 2.32
N ALA A 124 22.06 -1.86 1.70
CA ALA A 124 22.03 -2.39 0.35
C ALA A 124 22.22 -1.26 -0.66
N ALA A 125 23.38 -1.23 -1.32
CA ALA A 125 23.65 -0.29 -2.39
C ALA A 125 22.74 -0.58 -3.59
N PHE A 126 22.10 0.46 -4.14
CA PHE A 126 21.28 0.40 -5.35
C PHE A 126 20.04 -0.50 -5.26
N ALA A 127 19.49 -0.72 -4.07
CA ALA A 127 18.31 -1.54 -3.89
C ALA A 127 17.00 -0.75 -4.06
N GLU A 128 15.96 -1.44 -4.52
CA GLU A 128 14.56 -0.98 -4.53
C GLU A 128 13.68 -1.97 -3.78
N GLY A 129 12.49 -1.52 -3.37
CA GLY A 129 11.50 -2.38 -2.73
C GLY A 129 10.59 -1.58 -1.82
N TYR A 130 10.32 -2.11 -0.63
CA TYR A 130 9.50 -1.45 0.38
C TYR A 130 10.21 -1.41 1.73
N LEU A 131 9.64 -0.66 2.67
CA LEU A 131 10.19 -0.52 4.02
C LEU A 131 9.06 -0.77 5.03
N VAL A 132 9.37 -1.52 6.08
CA VAL A 132 8.50 -1.63 7.26
C VAL A 132 9.22 -1.06 8.46
N VAL A 133 8.51 -0.23 9.22
CA VAL A 133 9.01 0.35 10.48
C VAL A 133 8.09 -0.09 11.60
N SER A 134 8.62 -0.79 12.60
CA SER A 134 7.83 -1.28 13.73
C SER A 134 8.33 -0.70 15.05
N ALA A 135 7.41 -0.39 15.95
CA ALA A 135 7.74 0.02 17.31
C ALA A 135 8.28 -1.16 18.12
N MET A 136 9.38 -0.92 18.84
CA MET A 136 10.01 -1.86 19.76
C MET A 136 10.08 -1.28 21.16
N ASN A 137 9.97 -2.15 22.16
CA ASN A 137 10.15 -1.80 23.55
C ASN A 137 11.60 -1.38 23.79
N PRO A 138 11.89 -0.12 24.16
CA PRO A 138 13.27 0.36 24.36
C PRO A 138 13.94 -0.25 25.60
N ASN A 139 13.19 -0.98 26.43
CA ASN A 139 13.70 -1.63 27.64
C ASN A 139 13.90 -3.14 27.47
N GLU A 140 13.44 -3.73 26.37
CA GLU A 140 13.47 -5.17 26.11
C GLU A 140 13.97 -5.44 24.70
N ILE A 141 15.07 -6.18 24.60
CA ILE A 141 15.71 -6.49 23.32
C ILE A 141 14.75 -7.33 22.46
N ASP A 142 14.70 -7.03 21.16
CA ASP A 142 13.96 -7.79 20.15
C ASP A 142 12.46 -8.00 20.47
N THR A 143 11.87 -7.09 21.25
CA THR A 143 10.46 -7.15 21.64
C THR A 143 9.69 -6.03 20.96
N TYR A 144 8.75 -6.41 20.08
CA TYR A 144 7.79 -5.47 19.50
C TYR A 144 6.68 -5.20 20.50
N TRP A 145 6.13 -4.00 20.50
CA TRP A 145 5.10 -3.64 21.47
C TRP A 145 4.02 -2.73 20.88
N SER A 146 2.86 -2.75 21.51
CA SER A 146 1.75 -1.85 21.18
C SER A 146 2.17 -0.43 21.50
N PHE A 147 2.37 0.37 20.46
CA PHE A 147 2.74 1.78 20.53
C PHE A 147 2.08 2.54 19.37
N ASN A 148 0.78 2.81 19.50
CA ASN A 148 -0.05 3.38 18.42
C ASN A 148 0.12 4.90 18.30
N HIS A 149 1.37 5.31 18.04
CA HIS A 149 1.81 6.70 18.03
C HIS A 149 2.75 7.04 16.88
N LEU A 150 3.06 6.09 16.00
CA LEU A 150 3.91 6.34 14.84
C LEU A 150 3.09 6.86 13.66
N ILE A 151 3.61 7.91 13.02
CA ILE A 151 3.18 8.36 11.70
C ILE A 151 4.41 8.51 10.80
N GLY A 152 4.22 8.45 9.49
CA GLY A 152 5.35 8.56 8.58
C GLY A 152 4.98 8.85 7.15
N SER A 153 5.98 9.30 6.40
CA SER A 153 5.90 9.51 4.96
C SER A 153 7.27 9.35 4.31
N ILE A 154 7.27 9.07 3.03
CA ILE A 154 8.46 9.07 2.18
C ILE A 154 8.32 10.17 1.14
N GLN A 155 9.35 10.99 1.01
CA GLN A 155 9.45 12.00 -0.03
C GLN A 155 10.35 11.47 -1.14
N ILE A 156 9.87 11.54 -2.37
CA ILE A 156 10.61 11.16 -3.58
C ILE A 156 10.91 12.44 -4.32
N ILE A 157 12.19 12.70 -4.55
CA ILE A 157 12.66 13.97 -5.12
C ILE A 157 13.48 13.67 -6.37
N SER A 158 13.08 14.24 -7.50
CA SER A 158 13.77 14.11 -8.78
C SER A 158 14.83 15.19 -8.98
N ALA A 159 16.00 14.79 -9.49
CA ALA A 159 17.07 15.71 -9.86
C ALA A 159 16.70 16.65 -11.02
N MET A 160 15.68 16.31 -11.83
CA MET A 160 15.19 17.15 -12.93
C MET A 160 14.14 18.18 -12.50
N GLY A 161 13.80 18.23 -11.22
CA GLY A 161 12.71 19.03 -10.69
C GLY A 161 11.41 18.23 -10.68
N GLY A 162 10.74 18.21 -9.52
CA GLY A 162 9.57 17.38 -9.24
C GLY A 162 9.75 16.67 -7.90
N MET A 163 8.68 16.63 -7.10
CA MET A 163 8.64 15.88 -5.86
C MET A 163 7.21 15.45 -5.55
N TYR A 164 7.08 14.32 -4.89
CA TYR A 164 5.85 13.94 -4.21
C TYR A 164 6.19 13.33 -2.86
N SER A 165 5.18 13.28 -1.99
CA SER A 165 5.23 12.57 -0.72
C SER A 165 4.17 11.49 -0.74
N LEU A 166 4.55 10.28 -0.33
CA LEU A 166 3.63 9.17 -0.10
C LEU A 166 3.59 8.90 1.39
N ASN A 167 2.39 8.85 1.97
CA ASN A 167 2.24 8.49 3.39
C ASN A 167 2.59 7.01 3.58
N ALA A 168 3.09 6.67 4.77
CA ALA A 168 3.11 5.27 5.19
C ALA A 168 1.69 4.76 5.41
N ILE A 169 1.50 3.45 5.33
CA ILE A 169 0.30 2.74 5.74
C ILE A 169 0.50 2.35 7.21
N PRO A 170 -0.18 3.02 8.16
CA PRO A 170 -0.11 2.64 9.55
C PRO A 170 -0.94 1.37 9.79
N PHE A 171 -0.45 0.53 10.68
CA PHE A 171 -1.17 -0.59 11.27
C PHE A 171 -1.22 -0.42 12.78
N VAL A 172 -2.43 -0.39 13.31
CA VAL A 172 -2.74 -0.31 14.74
C VAL A 172 -2.45 -1.67 15.39
N ALA A 173 -1.77 -1.68 16.53
CA ALA A 173 -1.68 -2.84 17.40
C ALA A 173 -2.96 -2.97 18.23
N GLU A 174 -3.52 -4.17 18.30
CA GLU A 174 -4.79 -4.45 19.02
C GLU A 174 -4.59 -4.70 20.52
N GLY A 175 -3.35 -4.98 20.92
CA GLY A 175 -2.94 -5.16 22.31
C GLY A 175 -3.07 -3.90 23.17
N LEU A 176 -2.91 -4.05 24.49
CA LEU A 176 -2.83 -2.89 25.39
C LEU A 176 -1.52 -2.14 25.15
N GLU A 177 -1.58 -0.81 25.13
CA GLU A 177 -0.43 0.07 25.00
C GLU A 177 0.72 -0.31 25.96
N GLY A 178 1.93 -0.41 25.39
CA GLY A 178 3.16 -0.75 26.08
C GLY A 178 3.36 -2.25 26.34
N LEU A 179 2.47 -3.14 25.89
CA LEU A 179 2.64 -4.59 26.00
C LEU A 179 3.15 -5.20 24.69
N ASP A 180 3.75 -6.39 24.82
CA ASP A 180 4.19 -7.22 23.69
C ASP A 180 3.04 -7.47 22.70
N THR A 181 3.36 -7.39 21.40
CA THR A 181 2.41 -7.68 20.32
C THR A 181 2.32 -9.15 19.94
N ASP A 182 3.29 -10.00 20.28
CA ASP A 182 3.26 -11.45 19.98
C ASP A 182 2.29 -12.18 20.93
N LEU A 183 1.00 -11.93 20.76
CA LEU A 183 -0.05 -12.42 21.67
C LEU A 183 -0.24 -13.94 21.55
N ASN A 184 0.09 -14.53 20.40
CA ASN A 184 -0.06 -15.95 20.14
C ASN A 184 1.25 -16.75 20.33
N ASN A 185 2.37 -16.08 20.64
CA ASN A 185 3.71 -16.63 20.90
C ASN A 185 4.28 -17.42 19.71
N ASN A 186 4.05 -16.95 18.48
CA ASN A 186 4.58 -17.57 17.26
C ASN A 186 5.82 -16.83 16.71
N GLY A 187 6.22 -15.72 17.33
CA GLY A 187 7.38 -14.90 16.95
C GLY A 187 7.21 -14.14 15.63
N ALA A 188 5.99 -14.07 15.10
CA ALA A 188 5.65 -13.33 13.89
C ALA A 188 5.11 -11.94 14.24
N ARG A 189 4.91 -11.14 13.20
CA ARG A 189 4.03 -9.96 13.28
C ARG A 189 2.89 -10.24 12.31
N ASP A 190 1.75 -10.56 12.88
CA ASP A 190 0.56 -10.98 12.16
C ASP A 190 -0.45 -9.83 12.07
N PHE A 191 -1.03 -9.66 10.88
CA PHE A 191 -2.08 -8.69 10.60
C PHE A 191 -3.43 -9.43 10.55
N ASP A 192 -3.76 -10.04 11.68
CA ASP A 192 -4.85 -11.01 11.85
C ASP A 192 -5.98 -10.50 12.75
N GLY A 193 -5.92 -9.23 13.16
CA GLY A 193 -6.87 -8.64 14.12
C GLY A 193 -6.65 -9.10 15.56
N LEU A 194 -5.60 -9.89 15.83
CA LEU A 194 -5.17 -10.26 17.17
C LEU A 194 -3.96 -9.42 17.59
N GLU A 195 -2.91 -9.37 16.77
CA GLU A 195 -1.68 -8.62 17.07
C GLU A 195 -1.76 -7.20 16.51
N TYR A 196 -1.97 -7.11 15.20
CA TYR A 196 -2.24 -5.87 14.47
C TYR A 196 -3.55 -5.97 13.70
N GLU A 197 -4.09 -4.82 13.32
CA GLU A 197 -5.32 -4.74 12.54
C GLU A 197 -5.24 -5.53 11.22
N GLU A 198 -6.39 -6.04 10.80
CA GLU A 198 -6.54 -6.83 9.56
C GLU A 198 -6.32 -5.99 8.29
N LEU A 199 -5.84 -6.65 7.23
CA LEU A 199 -5.70 -6.03 5.91
C LEU A 199 -7.02 -5.98 5.15
N ALA A 200 -7.12 -5.07 4.17
CA ALA A 200 -8.24 -5.05 3.25
C ALA A 200 -8.26 -6.29 2.34
N ASP A 201 -9.46 -6.82 2.08
CA ASP A 201 -9.71 -7.94 1.16
C ASP A 201 -9.44 -7.55 -0.30
N GLU A 202 -9.82 -6.33 -0.68
CA GLU A 202 -9.61 -5.77 -2.02
C GLU A 202 -9.02 -4.37 -1.94
N LEU A 203 -8.29 -4.00 -2.99
CA LEU A 203 -7.80 -2.64 -3.19
C LEU A 203 -8.48 -2.00 -4.40
N TYR A 204 -8.55 -0.67 -4.42
CA TYR A 204 -9.11 0.07 -5.54
C TYR A 204 -8.13 1.10 -6.08
N ILE A 205 -7.92 1.03 -7.39
CA ILE A 205 -7.40 2.13 -8.19
C ILE A 205 -8.60 3.03 -8.48
N ASP A 206 -8.60 4.22 -7.89
CA ASP A 206 -9.69 5.20 -8.00
C ASP A 206 -9.86 5.82 -9.39
N SER A 207 -8.75 6.04 -10.09
CA SER A 207 -8.73 6.57 -11.45
C SER A 207 -7.38 6.32 -12.13
N PHE A 208 -7.36 6.23 -13.45
CA PHE A 208 -6.14 6.30 -14.25
C PHE A 208 -6.48 6.85 -15.64
N ILE A 209 -5.46 7.38 -16.33
CA ILE A 209 -5.60 7.97 -17.66
C ILE A 209 -4.95 7.02 -18.65
N GLY A 210 -5.69 6.56 -19.67
CA GLY A 210 -5.21 5.51 -20.57
C GLY A 210 -3.94 5.85 -21.35
N THR A 211 -3.61 7.14 -21.51
CA THR A 211 -2.38 7.59 -22.17
C THR A 211 -1.16 7.61 -21.24
N ILE A 212 -1.37 7.72 -19.93
CA ILE A 212 -0.33 7.77 -18.89
C ILE A 212 -0.88 7.09 -17.63
N PRO A 213 -1.03 5.76 -17.64
CA PRO A 213 -1.78 5.07 -16.59
C PRO A 213 -1.03 5.06 -15.25
N GLY A 214 0.30 5.15 -15.29
CA GLY A 214 1.17 5.11 -14.12
C GLY A 214 1.68 3.70 -13.81
N GLU A 215 2.45 3.61 -12.74
CA GLU A 215 3.09 2.37 -12.27
C GLU A 215 2.40 1.88 -11.00
N LEU A 216 2.01 0.61 -11.01
CA LEU A 216 1.41 -0.05 -9.88
C LEU A 216 2.49 -0.70 -9.03
N ILE A 217 2.47 -0.37 -7.74
CA ILE A 217 3.26 -1.02 -6.71
C ILE A 217 2.36 -2.00 -5.98
N LEU A 218 2.81 -3.25 -5.84
CA LEU A 218 2.15 -4.29 -5.06
C LEU A 218 3.13 -4.88 -4.05
N ILE A 219 2.63 -5.15 -2.85
CA ILE A 219 3.37 -5.79 -1.77
C ILE A 219 2.58 -7.01 -1.32
N SER A 220 3.25 -8.15 -1.22
CA SER A 220 2.69 -9.35 -0.62
C SER A 220 3.01 -9.35 0.87
N LEU A 221 1.98 -9.28 1.70
CA LEU A 221 2.08 -9.40 3.15
C LEU A 221 1.46 -10.72 3.62
N THR A 222 1.59 -11.78 2.83
CA THR A 222 1.09 -13.11 3.20
C THR A 222 2.10 -13.89 4.08
N GLY A 223 3.29 -13.32 4.27
CA GLY A 223 4.42 -13.95 4.98
C GLY A 223 5.08 -15.05 4.14
N GLY A 224 6.41 -15.10 4.13
CA GLY A 224 7.18 -16.15 3.43
C GLY A 224 7.30 -15.99 1.92
N ASN A 225 7.87 -17.02 1.27
CA ASN A 225 8.22 -17.00 -0.15
C ASN A 225 7.09 -17.57 -1.02
N TYR A 226 6.28 -16.65 -1.56
CA TYR A 226 5.12 -16.96 -2.42
C TYR A 226 5.13 -16.18 -3.72
N LEU A 227 4.62 -16.81 -4.78
CA LEU A 227 4.17 -16.14 -5.99
C LEU A 227 2.69 -15.81 -5.86
N THR A 228 2.40 -14.53 -5.75
CA THR A 228 1.06 -13.96 -5.51
C THR A 228 0.40 -13.62 -6.84
N ASN A 229 -0.83 -14.08 -7.03
CA ASN A 229 -1.70 -13.68 -8.13
C ASN A 229 -2.72 -12.65 -7.66
N VAL A 230 -2.84 -11.58 -8.45
CA VAL A 230 -3.93 -10.62 -8.35
C VAL A 230 -4.71 -10.59 -9.64
N LYS A 231 -6.02 -10.45 -9.52
CA LYS A 231 -6.94 -10.20 -10.62
C LYS A 231 -7.35 -8.75 -10.62
N PHE A 232 -7.35 -8.15 -11.79
CA PHE A 232 -7.88 -6.82 -12.03
C PHE A 232 -9.27 -6.91 -12.63
N ILE A 233 -10.22 -6.18 -12.04
CA ILE A 233 -11.53 -5.90 -12.64
C ILE A 233 -11.50 -4.43 -13.00
N ILE A 234 -11.39 -4.15 -14.30
CA ILE A 234 -11.11 -2.82 -14.84
C ILE A 234 -12.41 -2.28 -15.42
N PHE A 235 -12.70 -1.02 -15.18
CA PHE A 235 -13.85 -0.33 -15.74
C PHE A 235 -13.35 0.90 -16.49
N ASN A 236 -13.82 1.10 -17.72
CA ASN A 236 -13.70 2.40 -18.37
C ASN A 236 -14.82 3.34 -17.87
N ASP A 237 -14.83 4.57 -18.35
CA ASP A 237 -15.84 5.60 -18.09
C ASP A 237 -17.23 5.25 -18.65
N ASP A 238 -17.35 4.36 -19.65
CA ASP A 238 -18.63 3.79 -20.10
C ASP A 238 -19.17 2.65 -19.22
N GLU A 239 -18.59 2.40 -18.04
CA GLU A 239 -18.94 1.28 -17.15
C GLU A 239 -18.71 -0.11 -17.79
N PHE A 240 -17.89 -0.19 -18.85
CA PHE A 240 -17.57 -1.46 -19.50
C PHE A 240 -16.51 -2.22 -18.71
N GLN A 241 -16.87 -3.44 -18.28
CA GLN A 241 -15.99 -4.28 -17.47
C GLN A 241 -15.00 -5.08 -18.33
N LEU A 242 -13.72 -4.91 -18.02
CA LEU A 242 -12.57 -5.64 -18.54
C LEU A 242 -11.89 -6.41 -17.40
N SER A 243 -10.97 -7.32 -17.72
CA SER A 243 -10.21 -8.03 -16.69
C SER A 243 -8.82 -8.43 -17.14
N GLY A 244 -7.88 -8.42 -16.19
CA GLY A 244 -6.52 -8.91 -16.35
C GLY A 244 -6.07 -9.68 -15.10
N GLU A 245 -4.92 -10.34 -15.20
CA GLU A 245 -4.30 -11.03 -14.07
C GLU A 245 -2.80 -10.74 -14.10
N TYR A 246 -2.19 -10.69 -12.92
CA TYR A 246 -0.76 -10.43 -12.77
C TYR A 246 -0.19 -11.28 -11.65
N TRP A 247 1.05 -11.71 -11.84
CA TRP A 247 1.78 -12.53 -10.89
C TRP A 247 3.02 -11.79 -10.46
N PHE A 248 3.24 -11.73 -9.16
CA PHE A 248 4.44 -11.11 -8.58
C PHE A 248 4.89 -11.87 -7.34
N ALA A 249 6.15 -11.70 -6.95
CA ALA A 249 6.69 -12.29 -5.75
C ALA A 249 7.16 -11.19 -4.81
N CYS A 250 6.70 -11.23 -3.56
CA CYS A 250 7.07 -10.31 -2.46
C CYS A 250 6.76 -8.81 -2.72
N TRP A 251 7.34 -8.20 -3.74
CA TRP A 251 7.06 -6.82 -4.15
C TRP A 251 7.27 -6.65 -5.66
N SER A 252 6.45 -5.80 -6.27
CA SER A 252 6.61 -5.40 -7.68
C SER A 252 6.28 -3.94 -7.86
N ARG A 253 6.97 -3.31 -8.81
CA ARG A 253 6.60 -2.03 -9.41
C ARG A 253 6.55 -2.23 -10.92
N THR A 254 5.41 -2.00 -11.54
CA THR A 254 5.23 -2.28 -12.97
C THR A 254 4.25 -1.30 -13.60
N ASP A 255 4.53 -0.84 -14.81
CA ASP A 255 3.60 0.00 -15.57
C ASP A 255 2.27 -0.74 -15.75
N LEU A 256 1.16 -0.06 -15.48
CA LEU A 256 -0.17 -0.65 -15.65
C LEU A 256 -0.39 -1.19 -17.07
N SER A 257 0.20 -0.57 -18.10
CA SER A 257 0.15 -1.02 -19.48
C SER A 257 0.89 -2.35 -19.73
N GLU A 258 1.91 -2.65 -18.94
CA GLU A 258 2.63 -3.95 -18.99
C GLU A 258 1.86 -5.03 -18.22
N ILE A 259 1.16 -4.66 -17.14
CA ILE A 259 0.25 -5.56 -16.42
C ILE A 259 -0.90 -6.01 -17.34
N SER A 260 -1.52 -5.07 -18.04
CA SER A 260 -2.54 -5.38 -19.03
C SER A 260 -2.71 -4.25 -20.04
N GLY A 261 -2.83 -4.62 -21.32
CA GLY A 261 -3.19 -3.67 -22.37
C GLY A 261 -4.53 -2.96 -22.14
N PHE A 262 -5.40 -3.50 -21.26
CA PHE A 262 -6.67 -2.87 -20.87
C PHE A 262 -6.52 -1.63 -19.99
N PHE A 263 -5.34 -1.34 -19.45
CA PHE A 263 -5.07 -0.06 -18.79
C PHE A 263 -4.67 1.06 -19.77
N THR A 264 -4.61 0.78 -21.07
CA THR A 264 -4.20 1.76 -22.08
C THR A 264 -5.39 2.44 -22.75
N GLN A 265 -5.16 3.60 -23.36
CA GLN A 265 -6.13 4.31 -24.20
C GLN A 265 -6.80 3.39 -25.22
N LEU A 266 -6.02 2.52 -25.87
CA LEU A 266 -6.55 1.60 -26.88
C LEU A 266 -7.35 0.45 -26.24
N GLY A 267 -6.95 0.01 -25.05
CA GLY A 267 -7.61 -1.07 -24.33
C GLY A 267 -8.94 -0.65 -23.69
N LEU A 268 -9.05 0.59 -23.24
CA LEU A 268 -10.27 1.17 -22.68
C LEU A 268 -11.31 1.51 -23.76
N LYS A 269 -10.84 1.88 -24.96
CA LYS A 269 -11.71 2.31 -26.05
C LYS A 269 -12.71 1.24 -26.46
N THR A 270 -14.00 1.54 -26.30
CA THR A 270 -15.08 0.66 -26.74
C THR A 270 -15.77 1.16 -28.01
N THR A 271 -16.89 0.52 -28.39
CA THR A 271 -17.74 0.99 -29.49
C THR A 271 -18.70 2.11 -29.08
N VAL A 272 -18.81 2.37 -27.77
CA VAL A 272 -19.52 3.50 -27.20
C VAL A 272 -18.46 4.54 -26.83
N THR A 273 -18.81 5.82 -26.89
CA THR A 273 -17.95 6.94 -26.48
C THR A 273 -18.73 7.71 -25.44
N ASP A 274 -18.14 7.92 -24.26
CA ASP A 274 -18.76 8.78 -23.26
C ASP A 274 -18.55 10.23 -23.67
N ALA A 275 -19.63 11.00 -23.77
CA ALA A 275 -19.54 12.45 -23.96
C ALA A 275 -18.87 13.17 -22.78
N ARG A 276 -18.58 12.46 -21.68
CA ARG A 276 -17.88 12.91 -20.47
C ARG A 276 -16.48 12.32 -20.32
N GLU A 277 -15.93 11.70 -21.36
CA GLU A 277 -14.51 11.39 -21.45
C GLU A 277 -13.66 12.65 -21.13
N LEU A 278 -12.41 12.44 -20.72
CA LEU A 278 -11.52 13.54 -20.34
C LEU A 278 -11.27 14.44 -21.56
N ASP A 279 -11.84 15.64 -21.49
CA ASP A 279 -11.62 16.75 -22.43
C ASP A 279 -10.35 17.52 -22.02
N THR A 280 -9.27 17.20 -22.70
CA THR A 280 -7.93 17.72 -22.44
C THR A 280 -7.71 19.13 -22.99
N ASN A 281 -8.55 19.58 -23.92
CA ASN A 281 -8.36 20.85 -24.62
C ASN A 281 -9.48 21.89 -24.34
N CYS A 282 -10.52 21.48 -23.60
CA CYS A 282 -11.69 22.26 -23.19
C CYS A 282 -12.61 22.68 -24.36
N ASP A 283 -12.68 21.92 -25.46
CA ASP A 283 -13.57 22.17 -26.60
C ASP A 283 -14.95 21.52 -26.46
N GLY A 284 -15.18 20.77 -25.38
CA GLY A 284 -16.41 20.05 -25.10
C GLY A 284 -16.47 18.66 -25.75
N ILE A 285 -15.35 18.15 -26.28
CA ILE A 285 -15.20 16.82 -26.86
C ILE A 285 -14.21 16.03 -26.00
N GLY A 286 -14.64 14.92 -25.40
CA GLY A 286 -13.73 14.03 -24.71
C GLY A 286 -12.80 13.32 -25.69
N GLU A 287 -11.50 13.26 -25.37
CA GLU A 287 -10.51 12.64 -26.26
C GLU A 287 -9.65 11.57 -25.57
N THR A 288 -9.64 11.55 -24.24
CA THR A 288 -8.81 10.63 -23.46
C THR A 288 -9.66 9.74 -22.58
N GLU A 289 -9.39 8.45 -22.66
CA GLU A 289 -10.11 7.42 -21.94
C GLU A 289 -9.60 7.37 -20.51
N THR A 290 -10.53 7.27 -19.57
CA THR A 290 -10.22 7.11 -18.16
C THR A 290 -10.84 5.83 -17.62
N GLY A 291 -10.27 5.32 -16.55
CA GLY A 291 -10.80 4.12 -15.93
C GLY A 291 -10.49 4.05 -14.45
N TRP A 292 -11.07 3.05 -13.80
CA TRP A 292 -10.79 2.68 -12.41
C TRP A 292 -10.75 1.15 -12.32
N ALA A 293 -10.17 0.59 -11.27
CA ALA A 293 -10.04 -0.86 -11.17
C ALA A 293 -10.10 -1.38 -9.74
N ILE A 294 -10.63 -2.59 -9.59
CA ILE A 294 -10.53 -3.40 -8.38
C ILE A 294 -9.31 -4.32 -8.53
N VAL A 295 -8.43 -4.33 -7.55
CA VAL A 295 -7.33 -5.29 -7.40
C VAL A 295 -7.77 -6.32 -6.37
N ARG A 296 -8.02 -7.54 -6.83
CA ARG A 296 -8.48 -8.66 -6.00
C ARG A 296 -7.36 -9.71 -5.89
N PRO A 297 -6.78 -9.93 -4.71
CA PRO A 297 -5.91 -11.07 -4.48
C PRO A 297 -6.66 -12.39 -4.71
N MET A 298 -6.00 -13.35 -5.35
CA MET A 298 -6.67 -14.62 -5.72
C MET A 298 -6.00 -15.82 -5.03
N THR A 299 -4.70 -15.98 -5.24
CA THR A 299 -3.94 -17.12 -4.70
C THR A 299 -2.47 -16.78 -4.57
N SER A 300 -1.82 -17.35 -3.56
CA SER A 300 -0.38 -17.37 -3.40
C SER A 300 0.13 -18.80 -3.47
N LEU A 301 1.12 -19.04 -4.33
CA LEU A 301 1.69 -20.35 -4.59
C LEU A 301 3.08 -20.46 -3.96
N SER A 302 3.35 -21.58 -3.29
CA SER A 302 4.67 -21.91 -2.76
C SER A 302 5.07 -23.34 -3.11
N ILE A 303 6.38 -23.57 -3.22
CA ILE A 303 6.96 -24.90 -3.42
C ILE A 303 7.30 -25.61 -2.11
N THR A 304 7.38 -24.87 -0.99
CA THR A 304 7.76 -25.39 0.33
C THR A 304 6.63 -25.31 1.35
N SER A 305 5.63 -24.47 1.12
CA SER A 305 4.52 -24.22 2.02
C SER A 305 3.16 -24.45 1.36
N PRO A 306 2.07 -24.65 2.12
CA PRO A 306 0.72 -24.73 1.56
C PRO A 306 0.35 -23.47 0.78
N ASN A 307 -0.36 -23.63 -0.34
CA ASN A 307 -0.90 -22.49 -1.08
C ASN A 307 -1.94 -21.75 -0.23
N ILE A 308 -1.98 -20.44 -0.38
CA ILE A 308 -2.87 -19.56 0.36
C ILE A 308 -3.90 -18.99 -0.61
N ALA A 309 -5.17 -19.20 -0.32
CA ALA A 309 -6.25 -18.53 -1.03
C ALA A 309 -6.39 -17.10 -0.50
N ASN A 310 -6.72 -16.17 -1.40
CA ASN A 310 -6.92 -14.76 -1.08
C ASN A 310 -5.77 -14.15 -0.26
N PRO A 311 -4.57 -14.01 -0.83
CA PRO A 311 -3.40 -13.53 -0.09
C PRO A 311 -3.52 -12.06 0.33
N ALA A 312 -2.91 -11.72 1.47
CA ALA A 312 -2.77 -10.34 1.92
C ALA A 312 -1.89 -9.50 0.99
N VAL A 313 -2.43 -8.41 0.46
CA VAL A 313 -1.75 -7.51 -0.49
C VAL A 313 -1.99 -6.04 -0.12
N LEU A 314 -0.95 -5.22 -0.25
CA LEU A 314 -1.02 -3.75 -0.24
C LEU A 314 -0.60 -3.19 -1.60
N GLY A 315 -0.96 -1.94 -1.87
CA GLY A 315 -0.54 -1.29 -3.09
C GLY A 315 -0.54 0.23 -3.07
N ALA A 316 0.18 0.78 -4.04
CA ALA A 316 0.22 2.20 -4.33
C ALA A 316 0.31 2.41 -5.85
N LEU A 317 -0.12 3.58 -6.33
CA LEU A 317 0.11 4.00 -7.71
C LEU A 317 1.10 5.16 -7.71
N THR A 318 2.11 5.09 -8.57
CA THR A 318 3.15 6.11 -8.72
C THR A 318 3.29 6.56 -10.16
N ASN A 319 3.78 7.77 -10.35
CA ASN A 319 4.30 8.27 -11.61
C ASN A 319 5.58 9.06 -11.29
N ASP A 320 6.74 8.51 -11.66
CA ASP A 320 8.02 9.18 -11.41
C ASP A 320 8.50 10.02 -12.61
N VAL A 321 7.65 10.23 -13.63
CA VAL A 321 8.00 11.00 -14.83
C VAL A 321 7.93 12.49 -14.54
N ALA A 322 9.10 13.12 -14.35
CA ALA A 322 9.21 14.57 -14.25
C ALA A 322 8.72 15.28 -15.54
N PRO A 323 7.98 16.40 -15.45
CA PRO A 323 7.65 17.15 -14.24
C PRO A 323 6.36 16.69 -13.54
N TRP A 324 5.64 15.71 -14.08
CA TRP A 324 4.28 15.31 -13.68
C TRP A 324 4.29 14.19 -12.63
N MET A 325 5.19 14.29 -11.65
CA MET A 325 5.34 13.24 -10.67
C MET A 325 4.17 13.24 -9.69
N ASN A 326 3.65 12.06 -9.38
CA ASN A 326 2.64 11.89 -8.36
C ASN A 326 2.72 10.50 -7.72
N ALA A 327 2.12 10.35 -6.56
CA ALA A 327 1.84 9.04 -6.00
C ALA A 327 0.63 9.10 -5.09
N ARG A 328 -0.02 7.95 -4.92
CA ARG A 328 -1.07 7.76 -3.93
C ARG A 328 -1.16 6.29 -3.54
N LEU A 329 -1.67 6.08 -2.34
CA LEU A 329 -1.99 4.74 -1.87
C LEU A 329 -3.29 4.30 -2.55
N LEU A 330 -3.44 2.99 -2.76
CA LEU A 330 -4.72 2.47 -3.21
C LEU A 330 -5.76 2.61 -2.10
N TRP A 331 -7.02 2.74 -2.50
CA TRP A 331 -8.12 2.68 -1.55
C TRP A 331 -8.35 1.24 -1.11
N GLU A 332 -8.87 1.07 0.09
CA GLU A 332 -9.02 -0.22 0.74
C GLU A 332 -10.51 -0.57 0.88
N SER A 333 -10.84 -1.84 0.69
CA SER A 333 -12.18 -2.34 0.99
C SER A 333 -12.49 -2.33 2.48
N VAL A 334 -13.77 -2.18 2.79
CA VAL A 334 -14.27 -2.37 4.17
C VAL A 334 -14.18 -3.85 4.59
N ALA A 335 -14.31 -4.78 3.64
CA ALA A 335 -14.03 -6.19 3.90
C ALA A 335 -12.54 -6.36 4.24
N LYS A 336 -12.28 -7.17 5.25
CA LYS A 336 -10.95 -7.42 5.81
C LYS A 336 -10.57 -8.89 5.70
N GLN A 337 -9.26 -9.16 5.78
CA GLN A 337 -8.66 -10.49 5.77
C GLN A 337 -7.61 -10.60 6.89
N ASP A 338 -7.54 -11.78 7.49
CA ASP A 338 -6.79 -12.10 8.71
C ASP A 338 -5.55 -12.97 8.47
N ASN A 339 -5.19 -13.19 7.21
CA ASN A 339 -4.06 -14.04 6.82
C ASN A 339 -2.79 -13.23 6.51
N GLY A 340 -2.74 -11.97 6.95
CA GLY A 340 -1.60 -11.11 6.77
C GLY A 340 -0.48 -11.44 7.77
N ARG A 341 0.75 -11.41 7.30
CA ARG A 341 1.96 -11.65 8.07
C ARG A 341 3.15 -10.95 7.43
N PHE A 342 3.94 -10.24 8.22
CA PHE A 342 5.20 -9.69 7.73
C PHE A 342 6.19 -10.82 7.38
N PRO A 343 6.95 -10.75 6.28
CA PRO A 343 7.93 -11.78 5.94
C PRO A 343 8.92 -12.01 7.07
N ALA A 344 9.21 -13.28 7.37
CA ALA A 344 10.30 -13.60 8.29
C ALA A 344 11.63 -13.17 7.67
N ALA A 345 12.54 -12.60 8.47
CA ALA A 345 13.93 -12.53 8.08
C ALA A 345 14.48 -13.96 8.11
N ASP A 346 14.98 -14.45 6.98
CA ASP A 346 15.57 -15.79 6.84
C ASP A 346 16.82 -15.99 7.72
#